data_AF-A0A4Y3QLQ3-F1
#
_entry.id   AF-A0A4Y3QLQ3-F1
#
_cell.length_a   1.000
_cell.length_b   1.000
_cell.length_c   1.000
_cell.angle_alpha   90.00
_cell.angle_beta   90.00
_cell.angle_gamma   90.00
#
_symmetry.space_group_name_H-M   'P 1'
#
loop_
_entity.id
_entity.type
_entity.pdbx_description
1 polymer ?
#
loop_
_entity_poly.entity_id
_entity_poly.type
_entity_poly.pdbx_seq_one_letter_code
_entity_poly.pdbx_strand_id
1 'polypeptide(L)'
;MKIVSSQDWRDAIRFDAPVLVAEVVPGEATRCVACGTDGPLYERTELWAVKHRHPKHHGGFVRFYCEVHKPAAPPPPPAPTIEARRARAASAPKERRAPSLKPTPITDRPTRAMCPDCFVEVSAGGDCGMCGAQVV
;
A
#
# COMPACT_ATOMS: atom_id res chain seq x y z
N MET A 1 13.67 29.02 7.33
CA MET A 1 12.91 27.88 7.90
C MET A 1 12.78 26.82 6.80
N LYS A 2 13.63 25.79 6.79
CA LYS A 2 13.49 24.68 5.83
C LYS A 2 12.45 23.72 6.42
N ILE A 3 11.24 23.70 5.84
CA ILE A 3 10.28 22.66 6.11
C ILE A 3 10.82 21.42 5.41
N VAL A 4 11.70 20.70 6.11
CA VAL A 4 12.03 19.32 5.74
C VAL A 4 10.70 18.61 5.81
N SER A 5 10.21 18.17 4.64
CA SER A 5 9.00 17.36 4.55
C SER A 5 9.20 16.22 5.54
N SER A 6 8.50 16.31 6.67
CA SER A 6 8.64 15.40 7.80
C SER A 6 8.18 14.05 7.29
N GLN A 7 9.11 13.25 6.78
CA GLN A 7 8.86 11.86 6.42
C GLN A 7 8.51 11.19 7.73
N ASP A 8 7.20 11.06 7.94
CA ASP A 8 6.66 10.44 9.11
C ASP A 8 7.06 8.97 9.02
N TRP A 9 7.90 8.50 9.93
CA TRP A 9 8.36 7.11 9.98
C TRP A 9 7.21 6.09 9.96
N ARG A 10 6.00 6.50 10.33
CA ARG A 10 4.77 5.70 10.23
C ARG A 10 4.42 5.33 8.79
N ASP A 11 4.84 6.11 7.80
CA ASP A 11 4.65 5.77 6.38
C ASP A 11 5.53 4.60 5.93
N ALA A 12 6.68 4.38 6.58
CA ALA A 12 7.54 3.22 6.31
C ALA A 12 6.96 1.89 6.86
N ILE A 13 5.98 1.96 7.79
CA ILE A 13 5.38 0.78 8.41
C ILE A 13 4.25 0.24 7.52
N ARG A 14 4.29 -1.06 7.24
CA ARG A 14 3.20 -1.76 6.55
C ARG A 14 1.99 -1.94 7.47
N PHE A 15 0.79 -1.87 6.89
CA PHE A 15 -0.45 -2.13 7.61
C PHE A 15 -0.48 -3.55 8.18
N ASP A 16 -0.97 -3.67 9.43
CA ASP A 16 -1.15 -4.93 10.16
C ASP A 16 0.15 -5.76 10.33
N ALA A 17 1.30 -5.14 10.08
CA ALA A 17 2.61 -5.72 10.30
C ALA A 17 3.24 -5.08 11.56
N PRO A 18 3.39 -5.83 12.65
CA PRO A 18 4.05 -5.32 13.85
C PRO A 18 5.54 -5.16 13.62
N VAL A 19 6.06 -3.96 13.85
CA VAL A 19 7.49 -3.63 13.76
C VAL A 19 8.00 -3.21 15.14
N LEU A 20 9.22 -3.60 15.50
CA LEU A 20 9.84 -3.18 16.75
C LEU A 20 10.05 -1.67 16.76
N VAL A 21 9.68 -0.98 17.84
CA VAL A 21 9.74 0.49 17.83
C VAL A 21 11.18 1.00 17.81
N ALA A 22 12.09 0.31 18.51
CA ALA A 22 13.52 0.67 18.55
C ALA A 22 14.18 0.71 17.15
N GLU A 23 13.71 -0.09 16.19
CA GLU A 23 14.24 -0.14 14.83
C GLU A 23 13.79 1.04 13.95
N VAL A 24 12.69 1.69 14.32
CA VAL A 24 12.05 2.71 13.47
C VAL A 24 12.23 4.12 14.03
N VAL A 25 12.13 4.26 15.34
CA VAL A 25 12.34 5.52 16.04
C VAL A 25 13.11 5.27 17.34
N PRO A 26 14.34 5.80 17.47
CA PRO A 26 14.97 5.93 18.76
C PRO A 26 14.24 7.01 19.57
N GLY A 27 13.92 6.73 20.83
CA GLY A 27 13.19 7.66 21.68
C GLY A 27 12.91 7.13 23.09
N GLU A 28 12.11 7.86 23.84
CA GLU A 28 11.81 7.57 25.25
C GLU A 28 10.79 6.44 25.43
N ALA A 29 10.86 5.75 26.57
CA ALA A 29 9.90 4.73 26.98
C ALA A 29 8.45 5.21 26.83
N THR A 30 7.55 4.32 26.43
CA THR A 30 6.13 4.67 26.25
C THR A 30 5.20 3.56 26.70
N ARG A 31 3.92 3.89 26.81
CA ARG A 31 2.91 2.97 27.33
C ARG A 31 2.28 2.18 26.18
N CYS A 32 1.95 0.94 26.49
CA CYS A 32 1.11 0.12 25.63
C CYS A 32 -0.33 0.68 25.61
N VAL A 33 -0.94 0.78 24.43
CA VAL A 33 -2.32 1.25 24.28
C VAL A 33 -3.32 0.41 25.07
N ALA A 34 -3.06 -0.90 25.19
CA ALA A 34 -3.94 -1.84 25.89
C ALA A 34 -3.73 -1.84 27.41
N CYS A 35 -2.51 -1.50 27.89
CA CYS A 35 -2.26 -1.33 29.32
C CYS A 35 -2.86 -0.03 29.87
N GLY A 36 -3.16 0.94 29.01
CA GLY A 36 -3.74 2.23 29.42
C GLY A 36 -2.75 3.15 30.13
N THR A 37 -3.27 4.13 30.86
CA THR A 37 -2.50 5.19 31.54
C THR A 37 -1.79 4.70 32.81
N ASP A 38 -2.38 3.72 33.48
CA ASP A 38 -1.84 3.11 34.71
C ASP A 38 -0.84 2.00 34.44
N GLY A 39 -0.61 1.68 33.16
CA GLY A 39 0.39 0.71 32.75
C GLY A 39 1.83 1.17 32.99
N PRO A 40 2.76 0.22 33.20
CA PRO A 40 4.18 0.53 33.25
C PRO A 40 4.66 1.12 31.91
N LEU A 41 5.69 1.97 31.97
CA LEU A 41 6.39 2.42 30.78
C LEU A 41 7.31 1.29 30.32
N TYR A 42 7.21 0.95 29.04
CA TYR A 42 8.09 -0.03 28.41
C TYR A 42 9.12 0.68 27.55
N GLU A 43 10.33 0.14 27.54
CA GLU A 43 11.38 0.61 26.66
C GLU A 43 11.02 0.34 25.19
N ARG A 44 11.61 1.12 24.28
CA ARG A 44 11.32 0.99 22.83
C ARG A 44 11.67 -0.39 22.26
N THR A 45 12.57 -1.11 22.92
CA THR A 45 12.98 -2.48 22.58
C THR A 45 11.92 -3.52 22.93
N GLU A 46 11.00 -3.21 23.86
CA GLU A 46 9.93 -4.11 24.30
C GLU A 46 8.57 -3.75 23.68
N LEU A 47 8.57 -2.70 22.87
CA LEU A 47 7.38 -2.16 22.24
C LEU A 47 7.32 -2.49 20.76
N TRP A 48 6.09 -2.68 20.31
CA TRP A 48 5.74 -2.98 18.93
C TRP A 48 4.83 -1.89 18.37
N ALA A 49 5.26 -1.26 17.29
CA ALA A 49 4.45 -0.35 16.49
C ALA A 49 3.60 -1.15 15.49
N VAL A 50 2.28 -0.97 15.53
CA VAL A 50 1.35 -1.56 14.57
C VAL A 50 0.58 -0.44 13.88
N LYS A 51 0.61 -0.43 12.55
CA LYS A 51 -0.16 0.51 11.73
C LYS A 51 -1.51 -0.10 11.38
N HIS A 52 -2.58 0.55 11.79
CA HIS A 52 -3.95 0.14 11.52
C HIS A 52 -4.58 1.00 10.44
N ARG A 53 -5.45 0.38 9.62
CA ARG A 53 -6.23 1.10 8.61
C ARG A 53 -7.36 1.88 9.26
N HIS A 54 -7.60 3.10 8.79
CA HIS A 54 -8.75 3.89 9.18
C HIS A 54 -9.69 4.06 7.98
N PRO A 55 -11.02 3.91 8.13
CA PRO A 55 -11.96 3.96 7.00
C PRO A 55 -11.89 5.27 6.19
N LYS A 56 -11.58 6.39 6.85
CA LYS A 56 -11.53 7.72 6.24
C LYS A 56 -10.12 8.24 5.93
N HIS A 57 -9.06 7.56 6.41
CA HIS A 57 -7.69 8.04 6.26
C HIS A 57 -6.80 6.93 5.70
N HIS A 58 -6.32 7.14 4.46
CA HIS A 58 -5.49 6.17 3.74
C HIS A 58 -4.16 5.89 4.45
N GLY A 59 -3.63 6.89 5.18
CA GLY A 59 -2.41 6.76 5.98
C GLY A 59 -2.57 5.95 7.26
N GLY A 60 -3.81 5.66 7.69
CA GLY A 60 -4.07 4.95 8.94
C GLY A 60 -3.47 5.64 10.18
N PHE A 61 -3.29 4.89 11.25
CA PHE A 61 -2.65 5.37 12.48
C PHE A 61 -1.80 4.25 13.10
N VAL A 62 -0.76 4.63 13.85
CA VAL A 62 0.15 3.69 14.52
C VAL A 62 -0.16 3.65 16.02
N ARG A 63 -0.20 2.44 16.59
CA ARG A 63 -0.34 2.21 18.04
C ARG A 63 0.82 1.37 18.56
N PHE A 64 1.18 1.61 19.82
CA PHE A 64 2.24 0.87 20.51
C PHE A 64 1.63 -0.21 21.39
N TYR A 65 2.19 -1.41 21.31
CA TYR A 65 1.79 -2.58 22.08
C TYR A 65 3.02 -3.18 22.76
N CYS A 66 2.86 -3.61 24.01
CA CYS A 66 3.83 -4.53 24.62
C CYS A 66 3.64 -5.94 24.04
N GLU A 67 4.61 -6.83 24.27
CA GLU A 67 4.60 -8.19 23.74
C GLU A 67 3.32 -8.97 24.08
N VAL A 68 2.78 -8.79 25.29
CA VAL A 68 1.54 -9.44 25.75
C VAL A 68 0.30 -8.99 24.98
N HIS A 69 0.28 -7.72 24.56
CA HIS A 69 -0.87 -7.10 23.90
C HIS A 69 -0.68 -6.94 22.39
N LYS A 70 0.43 -7.45 21.85
CA LYS A 70 0.73 -7.39 20.42
C LYS A 70 -0.33 -8.19 19.66
N PRO A 71 -1.02 -7.59 18.67
CA PRO A 71 -1.92 -8.34 17.82
C PRO A 71 -1.15 -9.43 17.09
N ALA A 72 -1.72 -10.64 17.04
CA ALA A 72 -1.13 -11.75 16.31
C ALA A 72 -0.91 -11.33 14.85
N ALA A 73 0.35 -11.30 14.42
CA ALA A 73 0.66 -11.01 13.02
C ALA A 73 0.01 -12.09 12.15
N PRO A 74 -0.70 -11.71 11.07
CA PRO A 74 -1.19 -12.72 10.13
C PRO A 74 0.01 -13.52 9.60
N PRO A 75 -0.11 -14.85 9.48
CA PRO A 75 0.98 -15.67 8.96
C PRO A 75 1.37 -15.15 7.57
N PRO A 76 2.68 -15.12 7.24
CA PRO A 76 3.11 -14.70 5.92
C PRO A 76 2.40 -15.55 4.86
N PRO A 77 1.93 -14.97 3.74
CA PRO A 77 1.31 -15.74 2.69
C PRO A 77 2.29 -16.84 2.24
N PRO A 78 1.80 -18.09 2.06
CA PRO A 78 2.68 -19.19 1.69
C PRO A 78 3.39 -18.83 0.38
N ALA A 79 4.71 -18.99 0.37
CA ALA A 79 5.50 -18.80 -0.84
C ALA A 79 4.91 -19.68 -1.96
N PRO A 80 4.68 -19.16 -3.18
CA PRO A 80 4.09 -19.95 -4.25
C PRO A 80 5.03 -21.12 -4.57
N THR A 81 4.64 -22.33 -4.21
CA THR A 81 5.37 -23.53 -4.60
C THR A 81 5.24 -23.71 -6.11
N ILE A 82 6.35 -24.07 -6.75
CA ILE A 82 6.48 -24.17 -8.21
C ILE A 82 5.48 -25.16 -8.84
N GLU A 83 4.93 -26.09 -8.05
CA GLU A 83 3.94 -27.09 -8.46
C GLU A 83 2.58 -26.48 -8.86
N ALA A 84 2.18 -25.35 -8.26
CA ALA A 84 0.93 -24.67 -8.62
C ALA A 84 0.96 -24.07 -10.05
N ARG A 85 2.15 -23.82 -10.62
CA ARG A 85 2.29 -23.40 -12.02
C ARG A 85 2.04 -24.54 -13.01
N ARG A 86 2.33 -25.80 -12.66
CA ARG A 86 2.15 -26.94 -13.58
C ARG A 86 0.69 -27.40 -13.68
N ALA A 87 -0.09 -27.29 -12.60
CA ALA A 87 -1.49 -27.72 -12.60
C ALA A 87 -2.41 -26.84 -13.47
N ARG A 88 -2.13 -25.53 -13.60
CA ARG A 88 -2.90 -24.63 -14.48
C ARG A 88 -2.62 -24.82 -15.97
N ALA A 89 -1.54 -25.51 -16.33
CA ALA A 89 -1.20 -25.78 -17.73
C ALA A 89 -1.96 -26.99 -18.32
N ALA A 90 -2.64 -27.79 -17.49
CA ALA A 90 -3.26 -29.05 -17.92
C ALA A 90 -4.76 -28.94 -18.26
N SER A 91 -5.39 -27.79 -18.03
CA SER A 91 -6.85 -27.62 -18.17
C SER A 91 -7.20 -26.52 -19.17
N ALA A 92 -6.94 -26.76 -20.46
CA ALA A 92 -7.61 -26.04 -21.54
C ALA A 92 -7.76 -26.97 -22.75
N PRO A 93 -8.99 -27.34 -23.15
CA PRO A 93 -9.22 -28.08 -24.39
C PRO A 93 -8.85 -27.21 -25.59
N LYS A 94 -8.16 -27.85 -26.53
CA LYS A 94 -7.70 -27.31 -27.80
C LYS A 94 -8.86 -27.21 -28.78
N GLU A 95 -9.42 -26.01 -28.94
CA GLU A 95 -10.27 -25.71 -30.10
C GLU A 95 -9.43 -24.97 -31.15
N ARG A 96 -9.18 -25.66 -32.27
CA ARG A 96 -8.48 -25.10 -33.43
C ARG A 96 -9.34 -23.98 -34.02
N ARG A 97 -8.77 -22.78 -34.17
CA ARG A 97 -9.25 -21.82 -35.16
C ARG A 97 -8.06 -21.32 -36.00
N ALA A 98 -8.31 -21.29 -37.31
CA ALA A 98 -7.38 -21.09 -38.42
C ALA A 98 -6.61 -19.74 -38.38
N PRO A 99 -5.46 -19.63 -39.06
CA PRO A 99 -4.62 -18.44 -39.01
C PRO A 99 -5.23 -17.32 -39.86
N SER A 100 -5.42 -16.14 -39.28
CA SER A 100 -5.83 -14.95 -40.02
C SER A 100 -4.91 -13.76 -39.71
N LEU A 101 -4.08 -13.47 -40.73
CA LEU A 101 -3.68 -12.16 -41.25
C LEU A 101 -3.04 -11.12 -40.31
N LYS A 102 -1.72 -10.96 -40.52
CA LYS A 102 -0.88 -9.74 -40.53
C LYS A 102 -1.03 -8.70 -39.39
N PRO A 103 0.07 -8.33 -38.69
CA PRO A 103 0.05 -7.20 -37.76
C PRO A 103 -0.03 -5.88 -38.55
N THR A 104 -1.08 -5.09 -38.31
CA THR A 104 -1.09 -3.66 -38.60
C THR A 104 -0.23 -2.93 -37.57
N PRO A 105 0.63 -1.98 -37.96
CA PRO A 105 1.38 -1.16 -37.01
C PRO A 105 0.41 -0.31 -36.19
N ILE A 106 0.62 -0.29 -34.86
CA ILE A 106 -0.08 0.59 -33.93
C ILE A 106 0.50 2.00 -34.14
N THR A 107 0.02 2.69 -35.17
CA THR A 107 0.14 4.13 -35.32
C THR A 107 -1.22 4.74 -35.02
N ASP A 108 -1.50 4.93 -33.73
CA ASP A 108 -2.25 6.08 -33.23
C ASP A 108 -2.19 6.07 -31.70
N ARG A 109 -1.22 6.78 -31.12
CA ARG A 109 -1.29 7.16 -29.70
C ARG A 109 -1.82 8.58 -29.69
N PRO A 110 -3.14 8.80 -29.51
CA PRO A 110 -3.64 10.15 -29.32
C PRO A 110 -2.95 10.71 -28.08
N THR A 111 -2.22 11.81 -28.24
CA THR A 111 -1.69 12.63 -27.15
C THR A 111 -2.87 13.06 -26.30
N ARG A 112 -3.15 12.30 -25.23
CA ARG A 112 -4.18 12.65 -24.25
C ARG A 112 -3.83 14.01 -23.68
N ALA A 113 -4.76 14.96 -23.79
CA ALA A 113 -4.61 16.26 -23.17
C ALA A 113 -4.41 16.08 -21.67
N MET A 114 -3.45 16.80 -21.09
CA MET A 114 -3.20 16.84 -19.66
C MET A 114 -3.83 18.10 -19.09
N CYS A 115 -4.48 18.00 -17.95
CA CYS A 115 -4.99 19.16 -17.25
C CYS A 115 -3.81 20.02 -16.75
N PRO A 116 -3.76 21.34 -17.02
CA PRO A 116 -2.64 22.20 -16.60
C PRO A 116 -2.58 22.39 -15.08
N ASP A 117 -3.70 22.25 -14.38
CA ASP A 117 -3.77 22.40 -12.92
C ASP A 117 -3.46 21.11 -12.16
N CYS A 118 -3.85 19.97 -12.70
CA CYS A 118 -3.73 18.67 -12.01
C CYS A 118 -2.72 17.72 -12.64
N PHE A 119 -2.18 18.03 -13.82
CA PHE A 119 -1.24 17.20 -14.58
C PHE A 119 -1.71 15.75 -14.80
N VAL A 120 -3.02 15.54 -14.82
CA VAL A 120 -3.67 14.24 -15.01
C VAL A 120 -4.28 14.17 -16.39
N GLU A 121 -4.26 12.98 -16.97
CA GLU A 121 -4.90 12.71 -18.26
C GLU A 121 -6.38 13.07 -18.20
N VAL A 122 -6.79 13.94 -19.11
CA VAL A 122 -8.18 14.38 -19.27
C VAL A 122 -8.93 13.29 -20.04
N SER A 123 -10.19 13.06 -19.64
CA SER A 123 -11.09 12.17 -20.37
C SER A 123 -11.27 12.62 -21.81
N ALA A 124 -11.70 11.73 -22.70
CA ALA A 124 -11.96 12.09 -24.11
C ALA A 124 -13.02 13.21 -24.28
N GLY A 125 -13.83 13.46 -23.24
CA GLY A 125 -14.79 14.58 -23.18
C GLY A 125 -14.20 15.93 -22.76
N GLY A 126 -12.89 16.02 -22.52
CA GLY A 126 -12.23 17.25 -22.08
C GLY A 126 -12.45 17.58 -20.59
N ASP A 127 -13.16 16.73 -19.83
CA ASP A 127 -13.33 16.90 -18.40
C ASP A 127 -12.15 16.29 -17.62
N CYS A 128 -11.59 17.06 -16.69
CA CYS A 128 -10.64 16.53 -15.73
C CYS A 128 -11.38 15.80 -14.61
N GLY A 129 -11.24 14.48 -14.54
CA GLY A 129 -11.86 13.67 -13.47
C GLY A 129 -11.36 13.97 -12.05
N MET A 130 -10.35 14.83 -11.87
CA MET A 130 -9.79 15.17 -10.57
C MET A 130 -10.30 16.51 -10.03
N CYS A 131 -10.26 17.58 -10.84
CA CYS A 131 -10.72 18.90 -10.43
C CYS A 131 -12.07 19.29 -11.03
N GLY A 132 -12.62 18.50 -11.96
CA GLY A 132 -13.86 18.81 -12.68
C GLY A 132 -13.72 19.94 -13.69
N ALA A 133 -12.50 20.47 -13.90
CA ALA A 133 -12.28 21.53 -14.88
C ALA A 133 -12.45 20.99 -16.31
N GLN A 134 -13.13 21.78 -17.14
CA GLN A 134 -13.23 21.52 -18.57
C GLN A 134 -11.96 22.06 -19.25
N VAL A 135 -11.12 21.13 -19.71
CA VAL A 135 -9.92 21.37 -20.50
C VAL A 135 -10.31 21.13 -21.96
N VAL A 136 -10.84 22.18 -22.60
CA VAL A 136 -11.20 22.21 -24.04
C VAL A 136 -9.96 22.50 -24.88
#